data_AF-A0AAN7Z8Z5-F1
#
_entry.id   AF-A0AAN7Z8Z5-F1
#
_cell.length_a   1.000
_cell.length_b   1.000
_cell.length_c   1.000
_cell.angle_alpha   90.00
_cell.angle_beta   90.00
_cell.angle_gamma   90.00
#
_symmetry.space_group_name_H-M   'P 1'
#
loop_
_entity.id
_entity.type
_entity.pdbx_description
1 polymer ?
#
loop_
_entity_poly.entity_id
_entity_poly.type
_entity_poly.pdbx_seq_one_letter_code
_entity_poly.pdbx_strand_id
1 'polypeptide(L)'
;MSLSAFQSKYTSEDNESFYKLLDRQNSKRAEKYAWLWAGNKLPSKMQLAQKRVETKLLESGQSLEDDGFRRDRLAIKDRDTRPSQPDTWKSLPNNTLMFAPDGVGDNVETQIQVAEAASRAPPKAVNYQNTRLPPHPIADHESIPPSPSLSAVRDAIAGRRRPDSEATSTAAGSETPRVNGYAFVDDEEPEYEAPRAPAVPGSVSAPATRRRTRS
;
A
#
# COMPACT_ATOMS: atom_id res chain seq x y z
N MET A 1 -21.14 57.17 -46.32
CA MET A 1 -20.99 56.35 -45.10
C MET A 1 -21.42 54.93 -45.45
N SER A 2 -20.50 53.96 -45.48
CA SER A 2 -20.85 52.56 -45.74
C SER A 2 -21.41 51.91 -44.47
N LEU A 3 -22.33 50.97 -44.62
CA LEU A 3 -22.93 50.20 -43.52
C LEU A 3 -21.85 49.60 -42.60
N SER A 4 -20.76 49.10 -43.21
CA SER A 4 -19.64 48.48 -42.50
C SER A 4 -18.90 49.47 -41.59
N ALA A 5 -18.72 50.72 -42.01
CA ALA A 5 -18.06 51.76 -41.21
C ALA A 5 -18.95 52.30 -40.08
N PHE A 6 -20.28 52.20 -40.25
CA PHE A 6 -21.24 52.49 -39.20
C PHE A 6 -21.28 51.36 -38.17
N GLN A 7 -21.37 50.10 -38.61
CA GLN A 7 -21.31 48.94 -37.73
C GLN A 7 -20.02 48.91 -36.92
N SER A 8 -18.86 49.08 -37.54
CA SER A 8 -17.58 49.05 -36.81
C SER A 8 -17.45 50.14 -35.72
N LYS A 9 -18.12 51.29 -35.86
CA LYS A 9 -18.09 52.35 -34.83
C LYS A 9 -19.08 52.14 -33.69
N TYR A 10 -20.16 51.40 -33.94
CA TYR A 10 -21.28 51.30 -33.01
C TYR A 10 -21.56 49.86 -32.53
N THR A 11 -20.87 48.83 -33.05
CA THR A 11 -21.09 47.43 -32.64
C THR A 11 -19.87 46.77 -31.98
N SER A 12 -18.64 47.27 -32.20
CA SER A 12 -17.44 46.66 -31.61
C SER A 12 -17.29 46.94 -30.11
N GLU A 13 -17.73 48.10 -29.64
CA GLU A 13 -17.68 48.49 -28.22
C GLU A 13 -18.82 47.82 -27.41
N ASP A 14 -20.00 47.69 -28.02
CA ASP A 14 -21.15 47.01 -27.39
C ASP A 14 -20.95 45.49 -27.29
N ASN A 15 -20.28 44.86 -28.25
CA ASN A 15 -20.07 43.40 -28.22
C ASN A 15 -19.13 42.98 -27.07
N GLU A 16 -17.99 43.65 -26.90
CA GLU A 16 -17.05 43.30 -25.83
C GLU A 16 -17.60 43.57 -24.43
N SER A 17 -18.30 44.70 -24.26
CA SER A 17 -18.90 45.06 -22.98
C SER A 17 -20.02 44.08 -22.60
N PHE A 18 -20.77 43.58 -23.59
CA PHE A 18 -21.77 42.53 -23.39
C PHE A 18 -21.14 41.20 -22.95
N TYR A 19 -20.06 40.74 -23.58
CA TYR A 19 -19.36 39.52 -23.13
C TYR A 19 -18.80 39.67 -21.72
N LYS A 20 -18.20 40.82 -21.39
CA LYS A 20 -17.73 41.12 -20.02
C LYS A 20 -18.88 41.09 -19.00
N LEU A 21 -20.06 41.58 -19.37
CA LEU A 21 -21.25 41.54 -18.51
C LEU A 21 -21.76 40.11 -18.33
N LEU A 22 -21.81 39.32 -19.40
CA LEU A 22 -22.20 37.92 -19.39
C LEU A 22 -21.23 37.10 -18.52
N ASP A 23 -19.93 37.29 -18.70
CA ASP A 23 -18.88 36.63 -17.90
C ASP A 23 -18.99 36.99 -16.43
N ARG A 24 -19.25 38.27 -16.10
CA ARG A 24 -19.47 38.70 -14.71
C ARG A 24 -20.72 38.09 -14.08
N GLN A 25 -21.78 37.85 -14.87
CA GLN A 25 -22.96 37.15 -14.38
C GLN A 25 -22.71 35.65 -14.21
N ASN A 26 -21.99 35.05 -15.15
CA ASN A 26 -21.59 33.65 -15.11
C ASN A 26 -20.65 33.36 -13.93
N SER A 27 -19.67 34.23 -13.67
CA SER A 27 -18.78 34.08 -12.51
C SER A 27 -19.56 34.14 -11.20
N LYS A 28 -20.46 35.12 -11.04
CA LYS A 28 -21.33 35.21 -9.86
C LYS A 28 -22.23 33.99 -9.69
N ARG A 29 -22.79 33.45 -10.78
CA ARG A 29 -23.60 32.22 -10.74
C ARG A 29 -22.73 31.01 -10.38
N ALA A 30 -21.56 30.87 -10.99
CA ALA A 30 -20.62 29.80 -10.68
C ALA A 30 -20.17 29.85 -9.21
N GLU A 31 -19.88 31.02 -8.66
CA GLU A 31 -19.56 31.21 -7.23
C GLU A 31 -20.74 30.83 -6.33
N LYS A 32 -21.94 31.33 -6.61
CA LYS A 32 -23.15 31.03 -5.83
C LYS A 32 -23.49 29.53 -5.82
N TYR A 33 -23.28 28.86 -6.96
CA TYR A 33 -23.54 27.44 -7.16
C TYR A 33 -22.25 26.60 -7.19
N ALA A 34 -21.19 27.06 -6.55
CA ALA A 34 -19.91 26.33 -6.53
C ALA A 34 -20.03 24.91 -5.96
N TRP A 35 -20.99 24.72 -5.04
CA TRP A 35 -21.32 23.42 -4.46
C TRP A 35 -21.87 22.41 -5.48
N LEU A 36 -22.51 22.85 -6.56
CA LEU A 36 -23.04 21.99 -7.62
C LEU A 36 -21.90 21.27 -8.35
N TRP A 37 -20.82 22.00 -8.60
CA TRP A 37 -19.61 21.50 -9.25
C TRP A 37 -18.69 20.70 -8.31
N ALA A 38 -18.94 20.79 -7.00
CA ALA A 38 -18.22 20.05 -5.96
C ALA A 38 -18.94 18.76 -5.52
N GLY A 39 -19.80 18.19 -6.38
CA GLY A 39 -20.52 16.95 -6.10
C GLY A 39 -21.59 17.10 -5.01
N ASN A 40 -22.22 18.28 -4.92
CA ASN A 40 -23.25 18.61 -3.93
C ASN A 40 -22.76 18.55 -2.47
N LYS A 41 -21.47 18.86 -2.25
CA LYS A 41 -20.86 18.89 -0.91
C LYS A 41 -20.33 20.28 -0.61
N LEU A 42 -20.70 20.79 0.56
CA LEU A 42 -20.04 21.98 1.13
C LEU A 42 -18.66 21.56 1.64
N PRO A 43 -17.58 22.25 1.24
CA PRO A 43 -16.25 21.95 1.76
C PRO A 43 -16.22 22.06 3.29
N SER A 44 -15.70 21.04 3.95
CA SER A 44 -15.50 21.08 5.41
C SER A 44 -14.55 22.22 5.80
N LYS A 45 -14.69 22.77 7.01
CA LYS A 45 -13.76 23.77 7.56
C LYS A 45 -12.30 23.30 7.45
N MET A 46 -12.06 22.00 7.64
CA MET A 46 -10.74 21.38 7.50
C MET A 46 -10.24 21.40 6.05
N GLN A 47 -11.09 21.05 5.08
CA GLN A 47 -10.74 21.11 3.66
C GLN A 47 -10.43 22.55 3.21
N LEU A 48 -11.19 23.54 3.69
CA LEU A 48 -10.91 24.95 3.40
C LEU A 48 -9.56 25.39 3.99
N ALA A 49 -9.22 24.94 5.20
CA ALA A 49 -7.93 25.21 5.80
C ALA A 49 -6.79 24.58 5.00
N GLN A 50 -6.94 23.33 4.58
CA GLN A 50 -5.95 22.63 3.74
C GLN A 50 -5.75 23.33 2.39
N LYS A 51 -6.84 23.68 1.70
CA LYS A 51 -6.76 24.44 0.44
C LYS A 51 -6.03 25.76 0.62
N ARG A 52 -6.26 26.50 1.72
CA ARG A 52 -5.53 27.75 2.02
C ARG A 52 -4.04 27.55 2.24
N VAL A 53 -3.64 26.40 2.80
CA VAL A 53 -2.23 26.06 2.97
C VAL A 53 -1.62 25.72 1.61
N GLU A 54 -2.31 24.91 0.81
CA GLU A 54 -1.90 24.55 -0.55
C GLU A 54 -1.75 25.78 -1.46
N THR A 55 -2.69 26.73 -1.44
CA THR A 55 -2.58 27.97 -2.23
C THR A 55 -1.38 28.80 -1.81
N LYS A 56 -1.15 28.97 -0.50
CA LYS A 56 0.02 29.69 0.02
C LYS A 56 1.34 29.02 -0.36
N LEU A 57 1.35 27.68 -0.45
CA LEU A 57 2.52 26.92 -0.86
C LEU A 57 2.81 27.08 -2.36
N LEU A 58 1.76 27.04 -3.19
CA LEU A 58 1.85 27.31 -4.62
C LEU A 58 2.34 28.74 -4.89
N GLU A 59 1.81 29.71 -4.15
CA GLU A 59 2.24 31.11 -4.22
C GLU A 59 3.70 31.31 -3.79
N SER A 60 4.16 30.57 -2.77
CA SER A 60 5.55 30.65 -2.32
C SER A 60 6.54 29.95 -3.25
N GLY A 61 6.07 29.16 -4.22
CA GLY A 61 6.90 28.44 -5.18
C GLY A 61 7.77 27.35 -4.56
N GLN A 62 7.53 26.99 -3.29
CA GLN A 62 8.28 25.95 -2.60
C GLN A 62 7.65 24.58 -2.85
N SER A 63 8.33 23.71 -3.59
CA SER A 63 7.95 22.29 -3.65
C SER A 63 8.23 21.63 -2.30
N LEU A 64 7.20 21.00 -1.71
CA LEU A 64 7.40 19.98 -0.69
C LEU A 64 7.91 18.72 -1.39
N GLU A 65 9.22 18.62 -1.52
CA GLU A 65 9.87 17.34 -1.79
C GLU A 65 9.90 16.55 -0.48
N ASP A 66 9.23 15.40 -0.47
CA ASP A 66 9.27 14.45 0.64
C ASP A 66 10.55 13.63 0.50
N ASP A 67 11.60 14.06 1.21
CA ASP A 67 12.91 13.42 1.21
C ASP A 67 12.94 12.10 2.01
N GLY A 68 11.86 11.31 1.96
CA GLY A 68 11.77 9.88 2.32
C GLY A 68 12.22 9.42 3.71
N PHE A 69 12.77 10.30 4.54
CA PHE A 69 13.20 10.17 5.94
C PHE A 69 14.13 11.32 6.40
N ARG A 70 14.57 12.22 5.50
CA ARG A 70 15.44 13.36 5.88
C ARG A 70 14.61 14.45 6.55
N ARG A 71 15.14 14.98 7.66
CA ARG A 71 14.47 15.93 8.56
C ARG A 71 14.37 17.35 7.99
N ASP A 72 14.37 17.51 6.67
CA ASP A 72 14.65 18.81 6.08
C ASP A 72 13.41 19.58 5.64
N ARG A 73 12.23 18.98 5.44
CA ARG A 73 11.01 19.75 5.18
C ARG A 73 9.73 19.06 5.65
N LEU A 74 9.34 19.31 6.91
CA LEU A 74 7.93 19.25 7.28
C LEU A 74 7.55 20.50 8.06
N ALA A 75 6.41 21.07 7.68
CA ALA A 75 5.80 22.30 8.20
C ALA A 75 5.38 22.24 9.68
N ILE A 76 6.03 21.40 10.49
CA ILE A 76 5.84 21.31 11.93
C ILE A 76 6.98 22.10 12.56
N LYS A 77 6.78 23.41 12.70
CA LYS A 77 7.75 24.32 13.34
C LYS A 77 8.01 23.98 14.82
N ASP A 78 7.13 23.19 15.44
CA ASP A 78 7.22 22.74 16.84
C ASP A 78 7.52 21.25 16.96
N ARG A 79 8.48 20.73 16.16
CA ARG A 79 8.99 19.39 16.45
C ARG A 79 9.95 19.48 17.62
N ASP A 80 9.45 19.14 18.80
CA ASP A 80 10.26 19.02 20.02
C ASP A 80 11.51 18.18 19.75
N THR A 81 12.68 18.84 19.83
CA THR A 81 13.99 18.23 19.57
C THR A 81 14.53 17.50 20.80
N ARG A 82 13.83 17.59 21.94
CA ARG A 82 14.23 16.85 23.13
C ARG A 82 14.20 15.36 22.82
N PRO A 83 15.20 14.59 23.27
CA PRO A 83 15.15 13.14 23.17
C PRO A 83 13.84 12.65 23.78
N SER A 84 13.21 11.66 23.13
CA SER A 84 11.91 11.14 23.56
C SER A 84 11.94 10.52 24.97
N GLN A 85 13.13 10.32 25.54
CA GLN A 85 13.32 9.83 26.89
C GLN A 85 14.06 10.89 27.73
N PRO A 86 13.60 11.15 28.97
CA PRO A 86 14.36 11.96 29.91
C PRO A 86 15.67 11.26 30.28
N ASP A 87 16.72 12.03 30.52
CA ASP A 87 17.98 11.48 31.03
C ASP A 87 17.74 10.85 32.41
N THR A 88 17.87 9.53 32.48
CA THR A 88 17.82 8.77 33.72
C THR A 88 19.20 8.19 34.03
N TRP A 89 19.39 7.75 35.27
CA TRP A 89 20.55 6.95 35.64
C TRP A 89 20.50 5.62 34.88
N LYS A 90 21.63 5.22 34.29
CA LYS A 90 21.76 3.93 33.62
C LYS A 90 21.68 2.83 34.66
N SER A 91 20.53 2.16 34.75
CA SER A 91 20.31 1.04 35.65
C SER A 91 20.54 -0.28 34.92
N LEU A 92 21.29 -1.18 35.55
CA LEU A 92 21.35 -2.57 35.13
C LEU A 92 20.46 -3.41 36.06
N PRO A 93 19.81 -4.47 35.57
CA PRO A 93 19.01 -5.34 36.40
C PRO A 93 19.92 -6.12 37.37
N ASN A 94 19.86 -5.81 38.66
CA ASN A 94 20.67 -6.43 39.71
C ASN A 94 20.15 -7.82 40.14
N ASN A 95 19.49 -8.58 39.26
CA ASN A 95 18.98 -9.91 39.59
C ASN A 95 19.97 -11.00 39.15
N THR A 96 20.78 -11.47 40.10
CA THR A 96 21.79 -12.53 39.87
C THR A 96 21.19 -13.86 39.39
N LEU A 97 19.91 -14.13 39.67
CA LEU A 97 19.26 -15.37 39.20
C LEU A 97 18.95 -15.34 37.71
N MET A 98 18.60 -14.15 37.18
CA MET A 98 18.18 -13.98 35.79
C MET A 98 19.29 -13.40 34.89
N PHE A 99 20.21 -12.63 35.47
CA PHE A 99 21.31 -11.97 34.77
C PHE A 99 22.62 -12.29 35.46
N ALA A 100 23.55 -12.90 34.72
CA ALA A 100 24.91 -13.09 35.21
C ALA A 100 25.58 -11.72 35.40
N PRO A 101 26.32 -11.50 36.49
CA PRO A 101 27.04 -10.26 36.69
C PRO A 101 28.09 -10.08 35.60
N ASP A 102 28.14 -8.88 35.02
CA ASP A 102 29.15 -8.54 34.02
C ASP A 102 30.54 -8.55 34.66
N GLY A 103 31.51 -9.17 33.98
CA GLY A 103 32.90 -9.29 34.45
C GLY A 103 33.23 -10.51 35.33
N VAL A 104 32.26 -11.33 35.76
CA VAL A 104 32.54 -12.65 36.35
C VAL A 104 32.49 -13.70 35.24
N GLY A 105 33.54 -13.76 34.43
CA GLY A 105 33.69 -14.84 33.46
C GLY A 105 33.90 -16.20 34.14
N ASP A 106 33.75 -17.28 33.39
CA ASP A 106 33.96 -18.68 33.82
C ASP A 106 35.38 -18.98 34.38
N ASN A 107 36.26 -17.97 34.37
CA ASN A 107 37.64 -18.05 34.86
C ASN A 107 37.75 -17.94 36.40
N VAL A 108 36.67 -17.57 37.11
CA VAL A 108 36.67 -17.45 38.58
C VAL A 108 35.98 -18.67 39.18
N GLU A 109 36.76 -19.53 39.83
CA GLU A 109 36.22 -20.68 40.57
C GLU A 109 35.31 -20.20 41.71
N THR A 110 34.07 -20.66 41.71
CA THR A 110 33.11 -20.35 42.79
C THR A 110 33.43 -21.20 44.02
N GLN A 111 33.11 -20.69 45.21
CA GLN A 111 33.27 -21.45 46.46
C GLN A 111 32.54 -22.82 46.41
N ILE A 112 31.46 -22.90 45.64
CA ILE A 112 30.69 -24.13 45.43
C ILE A 112 31.50 -25.13 44.60
N GLN A 113 32.13 -24.70 43.51
CA GLN A 113 32.99 -25.56 42.67
C GLN A 113 34.20 -26.08 43.45
N VAL A 114 34.84 -25.22 44.25
CA VAL A 114 35.97 -25.62 45.11
C VAL A 114 35.54 -26.66 46.14
N ALA A 115 34.39 -26.43 46.79
CA ALA A 115 33.84 -27.37 47.77
C ALA A 115 33.42 -28.71 47.14
N GLU A 116 32.90 -28.69 45.90
CA GLU A 116 32.53 -29.88 45.15
C GLU A 116 33.76 -30.69 44.73
N ALA A 117 34.80 -30.03 44.20
CA ALA A 117 36.07 -30.67 43.86
C ALA A 117 36.79 -31.27 45.08
N ALA A 118 36.69 -30.62 46.24
CA ALA A 118 37.22 -31.12 47.51
C ALA A 118 36.37 -32.25 48.12
N SER A 119 35.13 -32.43 47.67
CA SER A 119 34.23 -33.45 48.19
C SER A 119 34.56 -34.83 47.63
N ARG A 120 34.53 -35.85 48.50
CA ARG A 120 34.64 -37.27 48.10
C ARG A 120 33.29 -37.87 47.67
N ALA A 121 32.20 -37.11 47.79
CA ALA A 121 30.88 -37.55 47.41
C ALA A 121 30.71 -37.59 45.88
N PRO A 122 29.83 -38.45 45.34
CA PRO A 122 29.47 -38.42 43.93
C PRO A 122 28.80 -37.09 43.55
N PRO A 123 28.87 -36.67 42.26
CA PRO A 123 28.26 -35.42 41.79
C PRO A 123 26.75 -35.41 42.03
N LYS A 124 26.20 -34.23 42.32
CA LYS A 124 24.77 -34.09 42.60
C LYS A 124 23.96 -34.45 41.35
N ALA A 125 23.12 -35.48 41.46
CA ALA A 125 22.20 -35.89 40.41
C ALA A 125 20.75 -35.75 40.88
N VAL A 126 19.86 -35.29 40.00
CA VAL A 126 18.42 -35.19 40.27
C VAL A 126 17.76 -36.53 39.92
N ASN A 127 17.10 -37.16 40.90
CA ASN A 127 16.33 -38.38 40.65
C ASN A 127 14.88 -38.03 40.24
N TYR A 128 14.63 -38.01 38.93
CA TYR A 128 13.31 -37.72 38.34
C TYR A 128 12.23 -38.75 38.67
N GLN A 129 12.59 -39.96 39.14
CA GLN A 129 11.59 -40.97 39.54
C GLN A 129 10.80 -40.54 40.78
N ASN A 130 11.37 -39.65 41.60
CA ASN A 130 10.72 -39.14 42.82
C ASN A 130 9.82 -37.92 42.56
N THR A 131 9.93 -37.31 41.38
CA THR A 131 8.99 -36.27 40.97
C THR A 131 7.79 -36.97 40.36
N ARG A 132 6.59 -36.82 40.95
CA ARG A 132 5.32 -37.34 40.39
C ARG A 132 4.90 -36.61 39.09
N LEU A 133 5.86 -36.07 38.35
CA LEU A 133 5.67 -35.38 37.11
C LEU A 133 5.86 -36.40 35.98
N PRO A 134 4.94 -36.49 35.02
CA PRO A 134 5.14 -37.32 33.85
C PRO A 134 6.38 -36.81 33.08
N PRO A 135 7.29 -37.69 32.63
CA PRO A 135 8.39 -37.26 31.79
C PRO A 135 7.81 -36.68 30.50
N HIS A 136 8.06 -35.38 30.26
CA HIS A 136 7.71 -34.79 28.99
C HIS A 136 8.60 -35.43 27.91
N PRO A 137 8.02 -36.07 26.88
CA PRO A 137 8.81 -36.46 25.72
C PRO A 137 9.36 -35.16 25.14
N ILE A 138 10.68 -35.00 25.19
CA ILE A 138 11.38 -33.98 24.41
C ILE A 138 11.24 -34.46 22.97
N ALA A 139 10.13 -34.09 22.33
CA ALA A 139 9.97 -34.28 20.92
C ALA A 139 10.85 -33.23 20.24
N ASP A 140 11.83 -33.67 19.45
CA ASP A 140 12.63 -32.80 18.56
C ASP A 140 11.79 -32.16 17.44
N HIS A 141 10.48 -32.36 17.46
CA HIS A 141 9.55 -31.70 16.57
C HIS A 141 9.28 -30.30 17.10
N GLU A 142 9.95 -29.30 16.50
CA GLU A 142 9.57 -27.90 16.60
C GLU A 142 8.05 -27.78 16.40
N SER A 143 7.33 -27.63 17.50
CA SER A 143 5.88 -27.45 17.45
C SER A 143 5.64 -26.07 16.88
N ILE A 144 5.37 -26.01 15.58
CA ILE A 144 4.93 -24.78 14.92
C ILE A 144 3.68 -24.34 15.69
N PRO A 145 3.70 -23.15 16.34
CA PRO A 145 2.57 -22.69 17.10
C PRO A 145 1.34 -22.58 16.18
N PRO A 146 0.13 -22.85 16.69
CA PRO A 146 -1.09 -22.81 15.89
C PRO A 146 -1.37 -21.41 15.30
N SER A 147 -0.72 -20.37 15.82
CA SER A 147 -0.77 -19.00 15.28
C SER A 147 0.58 -18.60 14.66
N PRO A 148 0.57 -17.85 13.54
CA PRO A 148 1.79 -17.37 12.92
C PRO A 148 2.48 -16.36 13.83
N SER A 149 3.80 -16.46 13.97
CA SER A 149 4.59 -15.46 14.68
C SER A 149 4.70 -14.16 13.86
N LEU A 150 4.92 -13.02 14.52
CA LEU A 150 5.10 -11.73 13.84
C LEU A 150 6.26 -11.74 12.83
N SER A 151 7.30 -12.52 13.09
CA SER A 151 8.41 -12.71 12.16
C SER A 151 7.96 -13.46 10.89
N ALA A 152 7.14 -14.49 11.02
CA ALA A 152 6.57 -15.21 9.88
C ALA A 152 5.70 -14.28 8.99
N VAL A 153 4.92 -13.38 9.61
CA VAL A 153 4.13 -12.38 8.89
C VAL A 153 5.02 -11.38 8.14
N ARG A 154 6.07 -10.86 8.78
CA ARG A 154 7.00 -9.92 8.15
C ARG A 154 7.77 -10.54 6.99
N ASP A 155 8.26 -11.77 7.16
CA ASP A 155 8.98 -12.49 6.12
C ASP A 155 8.09 -12.75 4.90
N ALA A 156 6.81 -13.09 5.13
CA ALA A 156 5.83 -13.24 4.05
C ALA A 156 5.59 -11.92 3.28
N ILE A 157 5.46 -10.79 3.99
CA ILE A 157 5.32 -9.45 3.37
C ILE A 157 6.58 -9.09 2.58
N ALA A 158 7.75 -9.47 3.07
CA ALA A 158 9.04 -9.26 2.40
C ALA A 158 9.34 -10.29 1.28
N GLY A 159 8.43 -11.23 1.01
CA GLY A 159 8.56 -12.24 -0.05
C GLY A 159 9.47 -13.43 0.29
N ARG A 160 9.93 -13.56 1.54
CA ARG A 160 10.78 -14.66 2.02
C ARG A 160 9.91 -15.73 2.67
N ARG A 161 9.21 -16.55 1.87
CA ARG A 161 8.43 -17.67 2.42
C ARG A 161 9.35 -18.80 2.90
N ARG A 162 8.99 -19.45 4.01
CA ARG A 162 9.71 -20.64 4.47
C ARG A 162 9.32 -21.85 3.62
N PRO A 163 10.25 -22.74 3.26
CA PRO A 163 9.99 -23.87 2.37
C PRO A 163 9.10 -24.96 2.99
N ASP A 164 8.92 -24.97 4.31
CA ASP A 164 8.11 -25.91 5.07
C ASP A 164 6.65 -25.44 5.28
N SER A 165 6.31 -24.20 4.90
CA SER A 165 4.96 -23.64 5.06
C SER A 165 4.00 -24.00 3.93
N GLU A 166 4.27 -25.08 3.19
CA GLU A 166 3.45 -25.56 2.08
C GLU A 166 2.20 -26.28 2.60
N ALA A 167 1.38 -25.55 3.37
CA ALA A 167 0.00 -25.91 3.59
C ALA A 167 -0.79 -25.54 2.33
N THR A 168 -1.04 -26.53 1.48
CA THR A 168 -2.19 -26.65 0.57
C THR A 168 -2.57 -25.35 -0.16
N SER A 169 -1.74 -24.98 -1.14
CA SER A 169 -2.23 -24.16 -2.26
C SER A 169 -1.80 -24.81 -3.56
N THR A 170 -2.29 -26.02 -3.80
CA THR A 170 -2.39 -26.58 -5.16
C THR A 170 -3.48 -25.81 -5.91
N ALA A 171 -3.22 -24.53 -6.19
CA ALA A 171 -3.98 -23.74 -7.13
C ALA A 171 -3.29 -23.90 -8.50
N ALA A 172 -3.80 -24.85 -9.29
CA ALA A 172 -3.53 -24.89 -10.72
C ALA A 172 -3.95 -23.53 -11.31
N GLY A 173 -3.03 -22.90 -12.04
CA GLY A 173 -3.03 -21.46 -12.27
C GLY A 173 -4.01 -20.92 -13.31
N SER A 174 -5.32 -21.10 -13.10
CA SER A 174 -6.32 -20.42 -13.94
C SER A 174 -7.68 -20.19 -13.29
N GLU A 175 -7.90 -20.59 -12.04
CA GLU A 175 -9.23 -20.47 -11.41
C GLU A 175 -9.25 -19.33 -10.39
N THR A 176 -10.14 -18.36 -10.60
CA THR A 176 -10.33 -17.25 -9.66
C THR A 176 -10.76 -17.77 -8.29
N PRO A 177 -10.29 -17.15 -7.19
CA PRO A 177 -10.57 -17.63 -5.84
C PRO A 177 -12.09 -17.67 -5.58
N ARG A 178 -12.60 -18.84 -5.19
CA ARG A 178 -14.02 -19.04 -4.89
C ARG A 178 -14.36 -18.47 -3.52
N VAL A 179 -15.43 -17.68 -3.43
CA VAL A 179 -15.98 -17.14 -2.17
C VAL A 179 -17.32 -17.82 -1.90
N ASN A 180 -17.45 -18.55 -0.79
CA ASN A 180 -18.65 -19.35 -0.45
C ASN A 180 -19.14 -20.26 -1.59
N GLY A 181 -18.21 -20.80 -2.38
CA GLY A 181 -18.52 -21.71 -3.50
C GLY A 181 -18.82 -21.02 -4.84
N TYR A 182 -18.89 -19.69 -4.89
CA TYR A 182 -19.09 -18.91 -6.12
C TYR A 182 -17.76 -18.35 -6.64
N ALA A 183 -17.55 -18.41 -7.96
CA ALA A 183 -16.44 -17.74 -8.63
C ALA A 183 -16.81 -16.28 -8.96
N PHE A 184 -15.80 -15.41 -9.07
CA PHE A 184 -16.02 -14.05 -9.56
C PHE A 184 -16.44 -14.09 -11.03
N VAL A 185 -17.44 -13.30 -11.39
CA VAL A 185 -17.92 -13.14 -12.76
C VAL A 185 -16.98 -12.18 -13.49
N ASP A 186 -16.48 -12.58 -14.65
CA ASP A 186 -15.63 -11.71 -15.49
C ASP A 186 -16.50 -10.61 -16.13
N ASP A 187 -16.00 -9.36 -16.15
CA ASP A 187 -16.71 -8.17 -16.65
C ASP A 187 -16.82 -8.10 -18.19
N GLU A 188 -16.58 -9.19 -18.92
CA GLU A 188 -16.72 -9.23 -20.38
C GLU A 188 -18.20 -9.22 -20.79
N GLU A 189 -18.63 -8.10 -21.35
CA GLU A 189 -19.96 -7.91 -21.92
C GLU A 189 -20.14 -8.86 -23.12
N PRO A 190 -21.18 -9.70 -23.17
CA PRO A 190 -21.33 -10.68 -24.24
C PRO A 190 -21.53 -9.97 -25.58
N GLU A 191 -20.62 -10.20 -26.54
CA GLU A 191 -20.77 -9.73 -27.91
C GLU A 191 -22.03 -10.35 -28.53
N TYR A 192 -23.06 -9.53 -28.76
CA TYR A 192 -24.21 -9.91 -29.56
C TYR A 192 -23.83 -9.90 -31.04
N GLU A 193 -23.70 -11.08 -31.66
CA GLU A 193 -23.53 -11.20 -33.10
C GLU A 193 -24.75 -10.59 -33.84
N ALA A 194 -24.52 -9.55 -34.64
CA ALA A 194 -25.55 -8.95 -35.48
C ALA A 194 -25.98 -9.94 -36.59
N PRO A 195 -27.29 -10.06 -36.92
CA PRO A 195 -27.77 -11.03 -37.89
C PRO A 195 -27.19 -10.77 -39.28
N ARG A 196 -26.61 -11.81 -39.88
CA ARG A 196 -25.99 -11.80 -41.20
C ARG A 196 -27.00 -11.46 -42.30
N ALA A 197 -26.78 -10.35 -43.00
CA ALA A 197 -27.59 -9.98 -44.16
C ALA A 197 -27.48 -11.03 -45.30
N PRO A 198 -28.57 -11.31 -46.04
CA PRO A 198 -28.56 -12.33 -47.10
C PRO A 198 -27.70 -11.89 -48.29
N ALA A 199 -26.86 -12.80 -48.76
CA ALA A 199 -26.02 -12.61 -49.94
C ALA A 199 -26.87 -12.50 -51.21
N VAL A 200 -26.65 -11.45 -51.99
CA VAL A 200 -27.21 -11.30 -53.34
C VAL A 200 -26.26 -12.00 -54.32
N PRO A 201 -26.65 -13.11 -54.97
CA PRO A 201 -25.78 -13.77 -55.95
C PRO A 201 -25.65 -12.91 -57.21
N GLY A 202 -24.39 -12.61 -57.54
CA GLY A 202 -23.99 -11.65 -58.53
C GLY A 202 -24.17 -12.07 -60.00
N SER A 203 -24.09 -11.01 -60.79
CA SER A 203 -23.79 -10.90 -62.20
C SER A 203 -22.86 -11.98 -62.76
N VAL A 204 -23.30 -12.54 -63.89
CA VAL A 204 -22.58 -13.44 -64.79
C VAL A 204 -21.33 -12.74 -65.36
N SER A 205 -20.14 -13.32 -65.16
CA SER A 205 -18.93 -12.99 -65.92
C SER A 205 -18.68 -14.09 -66.95
N ALA A 206 -18.63 -13.70 -68.23
CA ALA A 206 -18.58 -14.56 -69.41
C ALA A 206 -17.15 -15.11 -69.71
N PRO A 207 -17.03 -16.24 -70.43
CA PRO A 207 -15.80 -17.02 -70.52
C PRO A 207 -14.78 -16.52 -71.57
N ALA A 208 -13.49 -16.58 -71.23
CA ALA A 208 -12.37 -16.25 -72.10
C ALA A 208 -12.10 -17.35 -73.15
N THR A 209 -12.19 -16.99 -74.44
CA THR A 209 -11.96 -17.85 -75.60
C THR A 209 -10.46 -18.08 -75.84
N ARG A 210 -10.01 -19.35 -75.85
CA ARG A 210 -8.65 -19.76 -76.24
C ARG A 210 -8.46 -19.64 -77.76
N ARG A 211 -7.53 -18.77 -78.20
CA ARG A 211 -6.89 -18.88 -79.54
C ARG A 211 -5.65 -19.76 -79.42
N ARG A 212 -5.65 -20.93 -80.06
CA ARG A 212 -4.47 -21.78 -80.23
C ARG A 212 -4.07 -21.77 -81.71
N THR A 213 -2.90 -21.22 -81.99
CA THR A 213 -2.26 -21.20 -83.30
C THR A 213 -1.48 -22.51 -83.54
N ARG A 214 -1.46 -22.92 -84.81
CA ARG A 214 -0.81 -24.08 -85.45
C ARG A 214 0.62 -24.43 -84.99
N SER A 215 0.88 -25.74 -84.93
CA SER A 215 1.86 -26.45 -85.80
C SER A 215 1.39 -27.89 -85.98
#